data_AF-A0A0H5SAA8-F1
#
_entry.id   AF-A0A0H5SAA8-F1
#
_cell.length_a   1.000
_cell.length_b   1.000
_cell.length_c   1.000
_cell.angle_alpha   90.00
_cell.angle_beta   90.00
_cell.angle_gamma   90.00
#
_symmetry.space_group_name_H-M   'P 1'
#
loop_
_entity.id
_entity.type
_entity.pdbx_description
1 polymer ?
#
loop_
_entity_poly.entity_id
_entity_poly.type
_entity_poly.pdbx_seq_one_letter_code
_entity_poly.pdbx_strand_id
1 'polypeptide(L)'
;MVHSEIATAHSGYFRRQYLKEMKAQKKPVTLFIDHLTNYDANAIRRMINFFYSGILPCSLAEIPELLALCCKLQVPSMRAIIEKFIIQKAADHNCLLDCWNISCHRQFDLSLRAKDFVLSYVMRSLEEAVLDLRFAQLDQAAVEELLKRDNLPVRSECDVLRIALMYYFRREGHVNMQSLLNVIRYNCGNETLMRMHQDIQCIDNEELRFCFEQNCAYGLWQSERRLYDQNIWPITDAPSPRRNPNVDCNWINAQFYTLVRLQPATASSR
;
A
#
# COMPACT_ATOMS: atom_id res chain seq x y z
N MET A 1 -15.82 29.10 -13.77
CA MET A 1 -14.99 30.31 -13.55
C MET A 1 -14.70 30.41 -12.07
N VAL A 2 -13.49 30.82 -11.67
CA VAL A 2 -13.06 30.93 -10.27
C VAL A 2 -12.39 32.28 -10.09
N HIS A 3 -12.69 33.00 -9.00
CA HIS A 3 -12.04 34.26 -8.68
C HIS A 3 -10.57 34.03 -8.35
N SER A 4 -9.69 34.90 -8.85
CA SER A 4 -8.24 34.72 -8.72
C SER A 4 -7.80 34.82 -7.27
N GLU A 5 -8.41 35.68 -6.47
CA GLU A 5 -8.13 35.85 -5.04
C GLU A 5 -8.37 34.54 -4.28
N ILE A 6 -9.47 33.86 -4.61
CA ILE A 6 -9.87 32.58 -4.00
C ILE A 6 -8.94 31.45 -4.49
N ALA A 7 -8.74 31.34 -5.81
CA ALA A 7 -7.88 30.30 -6.38
C ALA A 7 -6.45 30.39 -5.85
N THR A 8 -5.87 31.60 -5.80
CA THR A 8 -4.49 31.81 -5.35
C THR A 8 -4.34 31.71 -3.84
N ALA A 9 -5.41 31.86 -3.04
CA ALA A 9 -5.37 31.59 -1.60
C ALA A 9 -5.23 30.08 -1.32
N HIS A 10 -5.97 29.24 -2.05
CA HIS A 10 -6.03 27.79 -1.81
C HIS A 10 -4.96 26.97 -2.57
N SER A 11 -4.50 27.44 -3.73
CA SER A 11 -3.64 26.66 -4.63
C SER A 11 -2.28 27.33 -4.84
N GLY A 12 -1.21 26.60 -4.50
CA GLY A 12 0.16 27.01 -4.82
C GLY A 12 0.42 27.08 -6.33
N TYR A 13 -0.21 26.21 -7.09
CA TYR A 13 -0.14 26.20 -8.55
C TYR A 13 -0.74 27.47 -9.16
N PHE A 14 -2.00 27.79 -8.83
CA PHE A 14 -2.66 28.98 -9.38
C PHE A 14 -1.94 30.27 -8.95
N ARG A 15 -1.44 30.34 -7.71
CA ARG A 15 -0.63 31.47 -7.25
C ARG A 15 0.59 31.70 -8.13
N ARG A 16 1.36 30.66 -8.45
CA ARG A 16 2.54 30.80 -9.32
C ARG A 16 2.17 31.20 -10.74
N GLN A 17 1.17 30.53 -11.33
CA GLN A 17 0.77 30.80 -12.71
C GLN A 17 0.20 32.21 -12.86
N TYR A 18 -0.65 32.64 -11.93
CA TYR A 18 -1.24 33.99 -11.94
C TYR A 18 -0.18 35.07 -11.80
N LEU A 19 0.75 34.93 -10.84
CA LEU A 19 1.84 35.90 -10.63
C LEU A 19 2.78 35.99 -11.84
N LYS A 20 3.06 34.87 -12.50
CA LYS A 20 3.91 34.84 -13.71
C LYS A 20 3.28 35.65 -14.84
N GLU A 21 2.01 35.38 -15.15
CA GLU A 21 1.28 36.05 -16.23
C GLU A 21 1.00 37.52 -15.92
N MET A 22 0.62 37.83 -14.68
CA MET A 22 0.40 39.22 -14.24
C MET A 22 1.68 40.06 -14.35
N LYS A 23 2.85 39.50 -14.03
CA LYS A 23 4.15 40.18 -14.20
C LYS A 23 4.48 40.45 -15.67
N ALA A 24 4.15 39.52 -16.57
CA ALA A 24 4.38 39.68 -18.00
C ALA A 24 3.49 40.77 -18.61
N GLN A 25 2.22 40.83 -18.20
CA GLN A 25 1.23 41.72 -18.81
C GLN A 25 1.03 43.05 -18.06
N LYS A 26 1.59 43.20 -16.85
CA LYS A 26 1.44 44.36 -15.95
C LYS A 26 -0.03 44.74 -15.67
N LYS A 27 -0.94 43.77 -15.70
CA LYS A 27 -2.38 43.94 -15.44
C LYS A 27 -3.01 42.64 -14.92
N PRO A 28 -4.21 42.67 -14.31
CA PRO A 28 -4.96 41.46 -13.98
C PRO A 28 -5.20 40.59 -15.21
N VAL A 29 -5.06 39.27 -15.04
CA VAL A 29 -5.12 38.29 -16.14
C VAL A 29 -6.20 37.24 -15.90
N THR A 30 -6.82 36.76 -16.98
CA THR A 30 -7.65 35.55 -16.94
C THR A 30 -6.81 34.36 -17.35
N LEU A 31 -6.70 33.35 -16.49
CA LEU A 31 -5.99 32.12 -16.79
C LEU A 31 -6.93 31.11 -17.46
N PHE A 32 -6.50 30.56 -18.59
CA PHE A 32 -7.15 29.43 -19.24
C PHE A 32 -6.38 28.15 -18.90
N ILE A 33 -7.08 27.18 -18.31
CA ILE A 33 -6.51 25.92 -17.82
C ILE A 33 -7.07 24.79 -18.67
N ASP A 34 -6.27 24.31 -19.62
CA ASP A 34 -6.63 23.31 -20.63
C ASP A 34 -6.11 21.89 -20.31
N HIS A 35 -5.02 21.77 -19.56
CA HIS A 35 -4.36 20.51 -19.23
C HIS A 35 -5.02 19.71 -18.08
N LEU A 36 -6.26 20.06 -17.68
CA LEU A 36 -7.07 19.31 -16.71
C LEU A 36 -8.16 18.44 -17.38
N THR A 37 -8.14 18.31 -18.71
CA THR A 37 -9.11 17.52 -19.49
C THR A 37 -9.17 16.04 -19.13
N ASN A 38 -8.13 15.50 -18.51
CA ASN A 38 -8.07 14.08 -18.10
C ASN A 38 -8.76 13.80 -16.76
N TYR A 39 -9.32 14.82 -16.10
CA TYR A 39 -10.05 14.65 -14.84
C TYR A 39 -11.55 14.81 -15.06
N ASP A 40 -12.32 14.09 -14.25
CA ASP A 40 -13.76 14.20 -14.19
C ASP A 40 -14.19 15.63 -13.86
N ALA A 41 -15.19 16.10 -14.61
CA ALA A 41 -15.70 17.45 -14.46
C ALA A 41 -16.33 17.67 -13.08
N ASN A 42 -16.91 16.64 -12.45
CA ASN A 42 -17.46 16.75 -11.09
C ASN A 42 -16.35 16.82 -10.05
N ALA A 43 -15.25 16.09 -10.20
CA ALA A 43 -14.10 16.22 -9.31
C ALA A 43 -13.52 17.65 -9.32
N ILE A 44 -13.37 18.24 -10.51
CA ILE A 44 -12.96 19.65 -10.67
C ILE A 44 -13.98 20.59 -10.02
N ARG A 45 -15.28 20.39 -10.31
CA ARG A 45 -16.36 21.21 -9.74
C ARG A 45 -16.39 21.15 -8.21
N ARG A 46 -16.16 19.97 -7.62
CA ARG A 46 -16.09 19.80 -6.16
C ARG A 46 -14.91 20.54 -5.56
N MET A 47 -13.73 20.48 -6.18
CA MET A 47 -12.57 21.25 -5.73
C MET A 47 -12.85 22.76 -5.81
N ILE A 48 -13.49 23.23 -6.88
CA ILE A 48 -13.89 24.64 -6.99
C ILE A 48 -14.86 25.00 -5.86
N ASN A 49 -15.91 24.22 -5.64
CA ASN A 49 -16.87 24.47 -4.55
C ASN A 49 -16.18 24.44 -3.18
N PHE A 50 -15.17 23.59 -2.99
CA PHE A 50 -14.36 23.54 -1.79
C PHE A 50 -13.59 24.85 -1.57
N PHE A 51 -13.06 25.50 -2.62
CA PHE A 51 -12.41 26.80 -2.45
C PHE A 51 -13.34 27.89 -1.92
N TYR A 52 -14.63 27.84 -2.25
CA TYR A 52 -15.60 28.83 -1.80
C TYR A 52 -16.21 28.49 -0.43
N SER A 53 -16.37 27.20 -0.11
CA SER A 53 -17.14 26.77 1.06
C SER A 53 -16.30 26.17 2.18
N GLY A 54 -15.09 25.69 1.88
CA GLY A 54 -14.30 24.85 2.79
C GLY A 54 -14.88 23.45 3.02
N ILE A 55 -15.98 23.09 2.33
CA ILE A 55 -16.66 21.80 2.47
C ILE A 55 -16.33 20.93 1.26
N LEU A 56 -15.91 19.68 1.50
CA LEU A 56 -15.62 18.70 0.46
C LEU A 56 -16.51 17.46 0.61
N PRO A 57 -17.70 17.43 0.00
CA PRO A 57 -18.51 16.22 -0.08
C PRO A 57 -17.78 15.21 -0.97
N CYS A 58 -17.48 14.02 -0.44
CA CYS A 58 -16.84 12.95 -1.19
C CYS A 58 -17.13 11.57 -0.60
N SER A 59 -17.05 10.55 -1.44
CA SER A 59 -17.02 9.14 -1.09
C SER A 59 -15.61 8.58 -1.27
N LEU A 60 -15.31 7.40 -0.71
CA LEU A 60 -13.99 6.76 -0.84
C LEU A 60 -13.60 6.49 -2.30
N ALA A 61 -14.57 6.15 -3.15
CA ALA A 61 -14.34 5.91 -4.58
C ALA A 61 -13.81 7.15 -5.33
N GLU A 62 -14.12 8.36 -4.84
CA GLU A 62 -13.71 9.62 -5.47
C GLU A 62 -12.38 10.15 -4.94
N ILE A 63 -11.90 9.62 -3.81
CA ILE A 63 -10.67 10.08 -3.16
C ILE A 63 -9.42 9.96 -4.06
N PRO A 64 -9.19 8.86 -4.80
CA PRO A 64 -8.04 8.75 -5.70
C PRO A 64 -7.90 9.93 -6.66
N GLU A 65 -8.99 10.30 -7.32
CA GLU A 65 -9.01 11.39 -8.29
C GLU A 65 -8.85 12.75 -7.62
N LEU A 66 -9.54 12.97 -6.49
CA LEU A 66 -9.43 14.20 -5.71
C LEU A 66 -8.01 14.41 -5.15
N LEU A 67 -7.31 13.34 -4.76
CA LEU A 67 -5.90 13.40 -4.33
C LEU A 67 -4.98 13.73 -5.50
N ALA A 68 -5.20 13.13 -6.68
CA ALA A 68 -4.42 13.44 -7.87
C ALA A 68 -4.58 14.91 -8.29
N LEU A 69 -5.81 15.44 -8.28
CA LEU A 69 -6.09 16.86 -8.51
C LEU A 69 -5.42 17.76 -7.46
N CYS A 70 -5.56 17.39 -6.18
CA CYS A 70 -4.98 18.13 -5.07
C CYS A 70 -3.45 18.21 -5.17
N CYS A 71 -2.79 17.13 -5.59
CA CYS A 71 -1.36 17.09 -5.83
C CYS A 71 -0.97 18.00 -7.01
N LYS A 72 -1.64 17.83 -8.16
CA LYS A 72 -1.37 18.60 -9.39
C LYS A 72 -1.55 20.10 -9.19
N LEU A 73 -2.61 20.49 -8.50
CA LEU A 73 -2.96 21.89 -8.25
C LEU A 73 -2.43 22.41 -6.90
N GLN A 74 -1.73 21.57 -6.14
CA GLN A 74 -1.09 21.92 -4.88
C GLN A 74 -2.05 22.62 -3.90
N VAL A 75 -3.08 21.89 -3.48
CA VAL A 75 -4.14 22.37 -2.57
C VAL A 75 -4.01 21.70 -1.19
N PRO A 76 -3.04 22.10 -0.35
CA PRO A 76 -2.74 21.37 0.89
C PRO A 76 -3.90 21.31 1.89
N SER A 77 -4.79 22.30 1.91
CA SER A 77 -5.98 22.32 2.78
C SER A 77 -6.98 21.21 2.42
N MET A 78 -7.16 20.94 1.13
CA MET A 78 -8.01 19.85 0.64
C MET A 78 -7.41 18.50 1.00
N ARG A 79 -6.09 18.31 0.81
CA ARG A 79 -5.38 17.10 1.26
C ARG A 79 -5.61 16.83 2.74
N ALA A 80 -5.45 17.84 3.59
CA ALA A 80 -5.61 17.67 5.04
C ALA A 80 -7.03 17.22 5.43
N ILE A 81 -8.06 17.65 4.71
CA ILE A 81 -9.44 17.21 4.91
C ILE A 81 -9.63 15.77 4.43
N ILE A 82 -9.08 15.43 3.26
CA ILE A 82 -9.11 14.06 2.73
C ILE A 82 -8.40 13.09 3.69
N GLU A 83 -7.23 13.45 4.21
CA GLU A 83 -6.51 12.62 5.19
C GLU A 83 -7.34 12.36 6.44
N LYS A 84 -7.99 13.39 7.00
CA LYS A 84 -8.90 13.23 8.14
C LYS A 84 -10.07 12.31 7.81
N PHE A 85 -10.65 12.44 6.62
CA PHE A 85 -11.74 11.59 6.16
C PHE A 85 -11.30 10.13 6.04
N ILE A 86 -10.12 9.85 5.44
CA ILE A 86 -9.56 8.50 5.33
C ILE A 86 -9.33 7.90 6.72
N ILE A 87 -8.73 8.65 7.66
CA ILE A 87 -8.50 8.15 9.03
C ILE A 87 -9.82 7.82 9.73
N GLN A 88 -10.83 8.67 9.58
CA GLN A 88 -12.16 8.44 10.16
C GLN A 88 -12.84 7.22 9.55
N LYS A 89 -12.73 7.03 8.24
CA LYS A 89 -13.30 5.87 7.54
C LYS A 89 -12.54 4.58 7.82
N ALA A 90 -11.23 4.63 8.05
CA ALA A 90 -10.45 3.45 8.41
C ALA A 90 -10.86 2.84 9.76
N ALA A 91 -11.54 3.59 10.63
CA ALA A 91 -12.10 3.04 11.86
C ALA A 91 -13.32 2.13 11.61
N ASP A 92 -13.97 2.24 10.43
CA ASP A 92 -15.04 1.35 10.00
C ASP A 92 -14.44 0.14 9.28
N HIS A 93 -14.72 -1.06 9.79
CA HIS A 93 -14.24 -2.32 9.26
C HIS A 93 -14.57 -2.47 7.75
N ASN A 94 -15.76 -2.03 7.32
CA ASN A 94 -16.17 -2.14 5.93
C ASN A 94 -15.33 -1.26 4.99
N CYS A 95 -14.74 -0.19 5.48
CA CYS A 95 -13.95 0.76 4.69
C CYS A 95 -12.44 0.58 4.86
N LEU A 96 -12.00 -0.20 5.85
CA LEU A 96 -10.60 -0.32 6.25
C LEU A 96 -9.67 -0.71 5.10
N LEU A 97 -10.04 -1.72 4.31
CA LEU A 97 -9.23 -2.19 3.19
C LEU A 97 -9.12 -1.16 2.06
N ASP A 98 -10.20 -0.44 1.74
CA ASP A 98 -10.17 0.65 0.76
C ASP A 98 -9.28 1.80 1.23
N CYS A 99 -9.41 2.18 2.50
CA CYS A 99 -8.56 3.20 3.13
C CYS A 99 -7.09 2.78 3.12
N TRP A 100 -6.80 1.51 3.41
CA TRP A 100 -5.44 0.96 3.36
C TRP A 100 -4.88 1.04 1.94
N ASN A 101 -5.65 0.58 0.94
CA ASN A 101 -5.23 0.59 -0.45
C ASN A 101 -4.89 2.01 -0.94
N ILE A 102 -5.78 2.97 -0.65
CA ILE A 102 -5.58 4.39 -0.95
C ILE A 102 -4.32 4.91 -0.24
N SER A 103 -4.10 4.55 1.03
CA SER A 103 -2.97 5.04 1.81
C SER A 103 -1.59 4.58 1.30
N CYS A 104 -1.55 3.41 0.65
CA CYS A 104 -0.34 2.80 0.12
C CYS A 104 -0.07 3.11 -1.36
N HIS A 105 -1.02 3.72 -2.06
CA HIS A 105 -0.88 3.99 -3.47
C HIS A 105 0.25 5.02 -3.74
N ARG A 106 1.20 4.65 -4.60
CA ARG A 106 2.46 5.40 -4.81
C ARG A 106 2.29 6.83 -5.31
N GLN A 107 1.19 7.10 -6.02
CA GLN A 107 0.92 8.42 -6.59
C GLN A 107 0.27 9.38 -5.58
N PHE A 108 -0.18 8.89 -4.43
CA PHE A 108 -0.87 9.71 -3.44
C PHE A 108 0.09 10.15 -2.35
N ASP A 109 0.33 11.46 -2.32
CA ASP A 109 1.13 12.13 -1.31
C ASP A 109 0.27 12.39 -0.06
N LEU A 110 0.06 11.34 0.73
CA LEU A 110 -0.55 11.40 2.06
C LEU A 110 0.53 11.50 3.14
N SER A 111 0.26 12.23 4.21
CA SER A 111 1.16 12.36 5.35
C SER A 111 1.47 11.00 6.00
N LEU A 112 2.70 10.86 6.51
CA LEU A 112 3.12 9.66 7.25
C LEU A 112 2.17 9.36 8.42
N ARG A 113 1.74 10.41 9.12
CA ARG A 113 0.76 10.31 10.22
C ARG A 113 -0.54 9.65 9.78
N ALA A 114 -1.08 10.03 8.62
CA ALA A 114 -2.32 9.42 8.12
C ALA A 114 -2.11 7.93 7.80
N LYS A 115 -1.01 7.59 7.13
CA LYS A 115 -0.64 6.21 6.81
C LYS A 115 -0.47 5.36 8.08
N ASP A 116 0.19 5.89 9.11
CA ASP A 116 0.41 5.19 10.38
C ASP A 116 -0.89 4.91 11.13
N PHE A 117 -1.84 5.87 11.12
CA PHE A 117 -3.15 5.63 11.72
C PHE A 117 -3.92 4.52 11.00
N VAL A 118 -3.98 4.57 9.67
CA VAL A 118 -4.68 3.52 8.89
C VAL A 118 -4.02 2.16 9.12
N LEU A 119 -2.68 2.11 9.06
CA LEU A 119 -1.91 0.90 9.36
C LEU A 119 -2.23 0.35 10.77
N SER A 120 -2.35 1.21 11.77
CA SER A 120 -2.66 0.77 13.14
C SER A 120 -4.02 0.07 13.24
N TYR A 121 -5.02 0.49 12.45
CA TYR A 121 -6.32 -0.19 12.37
C TYR A 121 -6.22 -1.53 11.64
N VAL A 122 -5.45 -1.59 10.55
CA VAL A 122 -5.17 -2.85 9.81
C VAL A 122 -4.48 -3.85 10.72
N MET A 123 -3.43 -3.44 11.44
CA MET A 123 -2.68 -4.31 12.34
C MET A 123 -3.55 -4.84 13.48
N ARG A 124 -4.43 -4.00 14.05
CA ARG A 124 -5.36 -4.43 15.12
C ARG A 124 -6.36 -5.47 14.64
N SER A 125 -6.75 -5.40 13.37
CA SER A 125 -7.79 -6.23 12.77
C SER A 125 -7.20 -7.17 11.70
N LEU A 126 -5.95 -7.62 11.90
CA LEU A 126 -5.20 -8.34 10.86
C LEU A 126 -5.92 -9.61 10.39
N GLU A 127 -6.45 -10.39 11.32
CA GLU A 127 -7.19 -11.62 11.00
C GLU A 127 -8.40 -11.30 10.11
N GLU A 128 -9.29 -10.42 10.58
CA GLU A 128 -10.48 -10.03 9.82
C GLU A 128 -10.11 -9.45 8.44
N ALA A 129 -9.06 -8.61 8.39
CA ALA A 129 -8.58 -8.00 7.16
C ALA A 129 -8.05 -9.01 6.14
N VAL A 130 -7.30 -10.05 6.57
CA VAL A 130 -6.75 -11.08 5.68
C VAL A 130 -7.81 -12.12 5.28
N LEU A 131 -8.80 -12.35 6.13
CA LEU A 131 -9.91 -13.28 5.84
C LEU A 131 -10.98 -12.68 4.92
N ASP A 132 -11.11 -11.35 4.86
CA ASP A 132 -11.97 -10.68 3.91
C ASP A 132 -11.54 -10.98 2.46
N LEU A 133 -12.49 -11.37 1.62
CA LEU A 133 -12.26 -11.68 0.20
C LEU A 133 -11.70 -10.48 -0.58
N ARG A 134 -12.02 -9.25 -0.14
CA ARG A 134 -11.51 -8.00 -0.74
C ARG A 134 -10.02 -7.80 -0.51
N PHE A 135 -9.40 -8.53 0.42
CA PHE A 135 -7.95 -8.49 0.62
C PHE A 135 -7.18 -8.84 -0.64
N ALA A 136 -7.68 -9.79 -1.43
CA ALA A 136 -7.08 -10.19 -2.71
C ALA A 136 -7.19 -9.12 -3.81
N GLN A 137 -8.11 -8.16 -3.64
CA GLN A 137 -8.34 -7.04 -4.57
C GLN A 137 -7.45 -5.83 -4.28
N LEU A 138 -6.76 -5.81 -3.13
CA LEU A 138 -5.80 -4.77 -2.81
C LEU A 138 -4.67 -4.70 -3.83
N ASP A 139 -4.09 -3.53 -4.05
CA ASP A 139 -2.87 -3.41 -4.83
C ASP A 139 -1.74 -4.18 -4.16
N GLN A 140 -0.90 -4.83 -4.97
CA GLN A 140 0.25 -5.58 -4.44
C GLN A 140 1.15 -4.71 -3.56
N ALA A 141 1.31 -3.42 -3.91
CA ALA A 141 2.08 -2.49 -3.10
C ALA A 141 1.50 -2.32 -1.68
N ALA A 142 0.17 -2.36 -1.51
CA ALA A 142 -0.46 -2.28 -0.20
C ALA A 142 -0.22 -3.55 0.64
N VAL A 143 -0.22 -4.72 0.00
CA VAL A 143 0.08 -5.99 0.67
C VAL A 143 1.56 -6.07 1.04
N GLU A 144 2.46 -5.70 0.14
CA GLU A 144 3.90 -5.62 0.41
C GLU A 144 4.21 -4.65 1.56
N GLU A 145 3.57 -3.48 1.58
CA GLU A 145 3.73 -2.49 2.66
C GLU A 145 3.24 -3.00 4.01
N LEU A 146 2.25 -3.90 4.04
CA LEU A 146 1.79 -4.56 5.26
C LEU A 146 2.77 -5.65 5.69
N LEU A 147 3.13 -6.56 4.76
CA LEU A 147 3.99 -7.71 5.04
C LEU A 147 5.42 -7.33 5.39
N LYS A 148 5.89 -6.15 4.99
CA LYS A 148 7.21 -5.62 5.35
C LYS A 148 7.31 -5.15 6.81
N ARG A 149 6.18 -4.86 7.50
CA ARG A 149 6.17 -4.20 8.83
C ARG A 149 6.73 -5.05 9.96
N ASP A 150 7.68 -4.53 10.72
CA ASP A 150 8.37 -5.27 11.78
C ASP A 150 7.44 -5.85 12.84
N ASN A 151 6.40 -5.11 13.22
CA ASN A 151 5.56 -5.43 14.35
C ASN A 151 4.25 -6.12 13.95
N LEU A 152 4.21 -6.77 12.79
CA LEU A 152 3.02 -7.51 12.36
C LEU A 152 2.65 -8.56 13.44
N PRO A 153 1.37 -8.65 13.87
CA PRO A 153 0.95 -9.58 14.92
C PRO A 153 0.89 -11.02 14.38
N VAL A 154 2.07 -11.64 14.26
CA VAL A 154 2.26 -13.02 13.79
C VAL A 154 3.29 -13.75 14.65
N ARG A 155 3.27 -15.09 14.66
CA ARG A 155 4.19 -15.88 15.49
C ARG A 155 5.57 -15.98 14.89
N SER A 156 5.64 -16.09 13.56
CA SER A 156 6.89 -16.29 12.82
C SER A 156 6.82 -15.77 11.40
N GLU A 157 7.97 -15.64 10.73
CA GLU A 157 8.04 -15.32 9.29
C GLU A 157 7.31 -16.37 8.42
N CYS A 158 7.15 -17.60 8.90
CA CYS A 158 6.37 -18.61 8.19
C CYS A 158 4.89 -18.21 8.07
N ASP A 159 4.32 -17.55 9.08
CA ASP A 159 2.95 -17.01 9.00
C ASP A 159 2.87 -15.86 7.97
N VAL A 160 3.93 -15.06 7.82
CA VAL A 160 4.03 -13.97 6.83
C VAL A 160 4.02 -14.52 5.42
N LEU A 161 4.81 -15.57 5.18
CA LEU A 161 4.81 -16.31 3.92
C LEU A 161 3.41 -16.84 3.60
N ARG A 162 2.74 -17.46 4.59
CA ARG A 162 1.38 -17.98 4.40
C ARG A 162 0.38 -16.89 4.02
N ILE A 163 0.42 -15.72 4.68
CA ILE A 163 -0.44 -14.58 4.29
C ILE A 163 -0.15 -14.14 2.85
N ALA A 164 1.12 -14.06 2.45
CA ALA A 164 1.50 -13.73 1.08
C ALA A 164 0.94 -14.74 0.06
N LEU A 165 1.03 -16.02 0.37
CA LEU A 165 0.50 -17.10 -0.46
C LEU A 165 -1.04 -17.10 -0.50
N MET A 166 -1.70 -16.83 0.62
CA MET A 166 -3.16 -16.67 0.67
C MET A 166 -3.63 -15.54 -0.27
N TYR A 167 -2.92 -14.42 -0.27
CA TYR A 167 -3.17 -13.32 -1.21
C TYR A 167 -2.93 -13.76 -2.66
N TYR A 168 -1.79 -14.40 -2.93
CA TYR A 168 -1.45 -14.89 -4.26
C TYR A 168 -2.51 -15.85 -4.82
N PHE A 169 -3.00 -16.81 -4.03
CA PHE A 169 -3.98 -17.79 -4.47
C PHE A 169 -5.37 -17.23 -4.73
N ARG A 170 -5.77 -16.24 -3.95
CA ARG A 170 -7.10 -15.62 -4.08
C ARG A 170 -7.14 -14.54 -5.17
N ARG A 171 -5.99 -14.09 -5.64
CA ARG A 171 -5.90 -13.00 -6.61
C ARG A 171 -6.08 -13.54 -8.03
N GLU A 172 -7.10 -13.04 -8.70
CA GLU A 172 -7.41 -13.39 -10.10
C GLU A 172 -6.51 -12.65 -11.12
N GLY A 173 -5.78 -11.63 -10.69
CA GLY A 173 -4.91 -10.80 -11.52
C GLY A 173 -3.43 -11.16 -11.43
N HIS A 174 -2.60 -10.49 -12.25
CA HIS A 174 -1.15 -10.67 -12.19
C HIS A 174 -0.59 -10.24 -10.82
N VAL A 175 0.28 -11.09 -10.27
CA VAL A 175 1.08 -10.84 -9.06
C VAL A 175 2.53 -10.99 -9.45
N ASN A 176 3.33 -9.98 -9.16
CA ASN A 176 4.78 -10.10 -9.25
C ASN A 176 5.27 -10.88 -8.04
N MET A 177 5.37 -12.20 -8.20
CA MET A 177 5.72 -13.13 -7.14
C MET A 177 7.10 -12.87 -6.55
N GLN A 178 8.08 -12.51 -7.38
CA GLN A 178 9.42 -12.17 -6.93
C GLN A 178 9.40 -10.99 -5.94
N SER A 179 8.67 -9.92 -6.26
CA SER A 179 8.53 -8.74 -5.38
C SER A 179 7.77 -9.07 -4.10
N LEU A 180 6.71 -9.88 -4.21
CA LEU A 180 5.90 -10.29 -3.06
C LEU A 180 6.70 -11.16 -2.08
N LEU A 181 7.56 -12.07 -2.55
CA LEU A 181 8.39 -12.90 -1.68
C LEU A 181 9.59 -12.14 -1.11
N ASN A 182 10.09 -11.12 -1.81
CA ASN A 182 11.24 -10.32 -1.37
C ASN A 182 10.99 -9.50 -0.08
N VAL A 183 9.72 -9.31 0.33
CA VAL A 183 9.41 -8.63 1.61
C VAL A 183 9.45 -9.57 2.83
N ILE A 184 9.59 -10.87 2.61
CA ILE A 184 9.67 -11.90 3.67
C ILE A 184 11.11 -12.03 4.17
N ARG A 185 11.29 -12.27 5.47
CA ARG A 185 12.62 -12.36 6.08
C ARG A 185 13.07 -13.81 6.18
N TYR A 186 14.12 -14.15 5.42
CA TYR A 186 14.68 -15.50 5.36
C TYR A 186 15.74 -15.79 6.42
N ASN A 187 16.18 -14.78 7.18
CA ASN A 187 17.10 -14.94 8.31
C ASN A 187 16.42 -15.52 9.57
N CYS A 188 15.43 -16.40 9.41
CA CYS A 188 14.47 -16.83 10.44
C CYS A 188 14.83 -18.12 11.20
N GLY A 189 16.03 -18.66 10.98
CA GLY A 189 16.51 -19.92 11.57
C GLY A 189 16.04 -21.15 10.79
N ASN A 190 16.80 -22.24 10.91
CA ASN A 190 16.66 -23.43 10.07
C ASN A 190 15.27 -24.08 10.19
N GLU A 191 14.72 -24.20 11.40
CA GLU A 191 13.39 -24.81 11.58
C GLU A 191 12.29 -24.04 10.84
N THR A 192 12.30 -22.70 10.93
CA THR A 192 11.31 -21.85 10.25
C THR A 192 11.49 -21.95 8.73
N LEU A 193 12.72 -21.93 8.24
CA LEU A 193 13.02 -22.08 6.82
C LEU A 193 12.58 -23.44 6.27
N MET A 194 12.81 -24.53 7.01
CA MET A 194 12.37 -25.86 6.62
C MET A 194 10.84 -25.94 6.52
N ARG A 195 10.10 -25.31 7.43
CA ARG A 195 8.64 -25.23 7.35
C ARG A 195 8.17 -24.40 6.16
N MET A 196 8.80 -23.26 5.89
CA MET A 196 8.51 -22.47 4.70
C MET A 196 8.72 -23.29 3.41
N HIS A 197 9.84 -24.02 3.33
CA HIS A 197 10.12 -24.87 2.19
C HIS A 197 9.08 -25.99 2.04
N GLN A 198 8.65 -26.62 3.13
CA GLN A 198 7.57 -27.60 3.11
C GLN A 198 6.25 -26.99 2.60
N ASP A 199 5.89 -25.79 3.08
CA ASP A 199 4.68 -25.10 2.61
C ASP A 199 4.75 -24.80 1.10
N ILE A 200 5.92 -24.41 0.58
CA ILE A 200 6.14 -24.20 -0.85
C ILE A 200 6.07 -25.52 -1.63
N GLN A 201 6.63 -26.62 -1.10
CA GLN A 201 6.56 -27.93 -1.75
C GLN A 201 5.15 -28.51 -1.81
N CYS A 202 4.28 -28.16 -0.87
CA CYS A 202 2.87 -28.53 -0.93
C CYS A 202 2.12 -27.85 -2.08
N ILE A 203 2.73 -26.84 -2.72
CA ILE A 203 2.16 -26.07 -3.82
C ILE A 203 2.85 -26.54 -5.09
N ASP A 204 2.10 -27.16 -6.00
CA ASP A 204 2.62 -27.67 -7.27
C ASP A 204 2.82 -26.53 -8.29
N ASN A 205 3.78 -25.65 -8.01
CA ASN A 205 4.10 -24.47 -8.81
C ASN A 205 5.62 -24.22 -8.87
N GLU A 206 6.22 -24.52 -10.02
CA GLU A 206 7.67 -24.39 -10.25
C GLU A 206 8.17 -22.95 -10.19
N GLU A 207 7.40 -21.98 -10.71
CA GLU A 207 7.77 -20.56 -10.69
C GLU A 207 7.85 -20.05 -9.24
N LEU A 208 6.87 -20.42 -8.41
CA LEU A 208 6.84 -20.12 -6.99
C LEU A 208 8.02 -20.70 -6.25
N ARG A 209 8.34 -21.95 -6.52
CA ARG A 209 9.49 -22.61 -5.94
C ARG A 209 10.78 -21.90 -6.32
N PHE A 210 10.95 -21.58 -7.60
CA PHE A 210 12.14 -20.88 -8.09
C PHE A 210 12.29 -19.50 -7.45
N CYS A 211 11.23 -18.68 -7.42
CA CYS A 211 11.25 -17.37 -6.76
C CYS A 211 11.57 -17.50 -5.26
N PHE A 212 11.00 -18.49 -4.57
CA PHE A 212 11.30 -18.74 -3.17
C PHE A 212 12.79 -19.08 -2.94
N GLU A 213 13.35 -20.00 -3.72
CA GLU A 213 14.75 -20.42 -3.62
C GLU A 213 15.71 -19.24 -3.86
N GLN A 214 15.42 -18.39 -4.86
CA GLN A 214 16.21 -17.19 -5.12
C GLN A 214 16.18 -16.18 -3.96
N ASN A 215 14.99 -15.89 -3.42
CA ASN A 215 14.85 -14.96 -2.30
C ASN A 215 15.50 -15.51 -1.02
N CYS A 216 15.39 -16.82 -0.78
CA CYS A 216 16.04 -17.50 0.34
C CYS A 216 17.57 -17.39 0.25
N ALA A 217 18.15 -17.71 -0.90
CA ALA A 217 19.59 -17.59 -1.13
C ALA A 217 20.07 -16.15 -0.94
N TYR A 218 19.34 -15.18 -1.47
CA TYR A 218 19.67 -13.76 -1.32
C TYR A 218 19.60 -13.29 0.14
N GLY A 219 18.53 -13.64 0.86
CA GLY A 219 18.35 -13.25 2.27
C GLY A 219 19.38 -13.88 3.21
N LEU A 220 19.79 -15.13 2.96
CA LEU A 220 20.87 -15.80 3.70
C LEU A 220 22.22 -15.15 3.42
N TRP A 221 22.54 -14.91 2.14
CA TRP A 221 23.79 -14.23 1.75
C TRP A 221 23.94 -12.83 2.38
N GLN A 222 22.85 -12.05 2.44
CA GLN A 222 22.84 -10.76 3.12
C GLN A 222 23.15 -10.89 4.63
N SER A 223 22.71 -11.99 5.25
CA SER A 223 22.91 -12.25 6.67
C SER A 223 24.35 -12.67 6.99
N GLU A 224 24.96 -13.49 6.12
CA GLU A 224 26.35 -13.92 6.25
C GLU A 224 27.34 -12.74 6.10
N ARG A 225 27.09 -11.82 5.17
CA ARG A 225 27.90 -10.58 5.04
C ARG A 225 27.90 -9.73 6.31
N ARG A 226 26.79 -9.67 7.05
CA ARG A 226 26.72 -8.91 8.33
C ARG A 226 27.65 -9.49 9.40
N LEU A 227 27.81 -10.80 9.42
CA LEU A 227 28.63 -11.48 10.42
C LEU A 227 30.12 -11.29 10.14
N TYR A 228 30.51 -10.98 8.90
CA TYR A 228 31.91 -11.03 8.45
C TYR A 228 32.57 -9.68 8.16
N ASP A 229 31.89 -8.54 8.36
CA ASP A 229 32.45 -7.24 7.98
C ASP A 229 32.36 -6.18 9.10
N GLN A 230 33.51 -5.82 9.68
CA GLN A 230 33.61 -4.80 10.73
C GLN A 230 33.83 -3.38 10.20
N ASN A 231 34.08 -3.17 8.90
CA ASN A 231 34.55 -1.87 8.37
C ASN A 231 33.84 -1.37 7.10
N ILE A 232 32.85 -2.09 6.56
CA ILE A 232 32.10 -1.61 5.38
C ILE A 232 30.68 -1.23 5.79
N TRP A 233 30.42 0.07 5.86
CA TRP A 233 29.06 0.59 5.85
C TRP A 233 28.43 0.39 4.45
N PRO A 234 27.17 -0.08 4.40
CA PRO A 234 26.06 0.85 4.59
C PRO A 234 25.10 0.39 5.69
N ILE A 235 24.57 1.34 6.49
CA ILE A 235 23.32 1.10 7.22
C ILE A 235 22.28 0.69 6.20
N THR A 236 21.78 -0.52 6.38
CA THR A 236 20.36 -0.82 6.20
C THR A 236 19.99 -1.91 7.20
N ASP A 237 19.21 -1.51 8.19
CA ASP A 237 18.56 -2.36 9.18
C ASP A 237 17.66 -3.37 8.43
N ALA A 238 18.19 -4.52 8.02
CA ALA A 238 17.31 -5.63 7.66
C ALA A 238 16.77 -6.11 9.00
N PRO A 239 15.45 -6.05 9.20
CA PRO A 239 14.87 -6.30 10.49
C PRO A 239 15.08 -7.76 10.90
N SER A 240 15.09 -8.02 12.20
CA SER A 240 15.08 -9.39 12.70
C SER A 240 13.76 -10.10 12.31
N PRO A 241 13.78 -11.44 12.20
CA PRO A 241 12.57 -12.22 12.01
C PRO A 241 11.55 -11.96 13.12
N ARG A 242 10.27 -11.92 12.77
CA ARG A 242 9.19 -11.83 13.76
C ARG A 242 9.16 -13.08 14.63
N ARG A 243 9.06 -12.89 15.95
CA ARG A 243 8.99 -13.96 16.95
C ARG A 243 8.09 -13.53 18.11
N ASN A 244 6.77 -13.53 17.91
CA ASN A 244 5.82 -13.33 18.99
C ASN A 244 5.00 -14.61 19.23
N PRO A 245 5.50 -15.57 20.02
CA PRO A 245 4.87 -16.88 20.19
C PRO A 245 3.50 -16.82 20.89
N ASN A 246 3.17 -15.69 21.53
CA ASN A 246 1.94 -15.53 22.29
C ASN A 246 0.75 -15.06 21.44
N VAL A 247 0.96 -14.74 20.16
CA VAL A 247 -0.13 -14.34 19.25
C VAL A 247 -0.88 -15.58 18.77
N ASP A 248 -2.21 -15.55 18.86
CA ASP A 248 -3.04 -16.57 18.23
C ASP A 248 -3.06 -16.37 16.70
N CYS A 249 -2.51 -17.33 15.98
CA CYS A 249 -2.45 -17.34 14.52
C CYS A 249 -2.86 -18.70 13.95
N ASN A 250 -3.68 -19.46 14.69
CA ASN A 250 -4.14 -20.77 14.21
C ASN A 250 -5.02 -20.65 12.97
N TRP A 251 -5.75 -19.53 12.84
CA TRP A 251 -6.52 -19.19 11.65
C TRP A 251 -5.67 -19.14 10.38
N ILE A 252 -4.42 -18.66 10.45
CA ILE A 252 -3.51 -18.56 9.28
C ILE A 252 -3.25 -19.95 8.72
N ASN A 253 -2.88 -20.89 9.59
CA ASN A 253 -2.60 -22.26 9.19
C ASN A 253 -3.84 -22.95 8.62
N ALA A 254 -4.97 -22.82 9.31
CA ALA A 254 -6.23 -23.42 8.89
C ALA A 254 -6.64 -22.94 7.49
N GLN A 255 -6.53 -21.63 7.25
CA GLN A 255 -6.96 -21.01 5.99
C GLN A 255 -5.97 -21.28 4.86
N PHE A 256 -4.67 -21.23 5.13
CA PHE A 256 -3.64 -21.59 4.16
C PHE A 256 -3.83 -23.03 3.65
N TYR A 257 -3.90 -24.02 4.53
CA TYR A 257 -4.06 -25.41 4.10
C TYR A 257 -5.43 -25.71 3.49
N THR A 258 -6.47 -24.94 3.84
CA THR A 258 -7.77 -25.01 3.14
C THR A 258 -7.61 -24.56 1.69
N LEU A 259 -6.94 -23.43 1.44
CA LEU A 259 -6.70 -22.93 0.08
C LEU A 259 -5.84 -23.88 -0.75
N VAL A 260 -4.75 -24.40 -0.17
CA VAL A 260 -3.87 -25.37 -0.86
C VAL A 260 -4.66 -26.61 -1.30
N ARG A 261 -5.59 -27.12 -0.48
CA ARG A 261 -6.43 -28.27 -0.84
C ARG A 261 -7.47 -27.97 -1.91
N LEU A 262 -7.91 -26.71 -2.00
CA LEU A 262 -8.90 -26.27 -2.98
C LEU A 262 -8.27 -25.90 -4.32
N GLN A 263 -6.93 -25.79 -4.40
CA GLN A 263 -6.27 -25.61 -5.67
C GLN A 263 -6.56 -26.85 -6.53
N PRO A 264 -7.10 -26.68 -7.75
CA PRO A 264 -7.19 -27.80 -8.67
C PRO A 264 -5.78 -28.33 -8.86
N ALA A 265 -5.59 -29.64 -8.79
CA ALA A 265 -4.36 -30.27 -9.27
C ALA A 265 -4.17 -29.73 -10.69
N THR A 266 -3.17 -28.88 -10.88
CA THR A 266 -2.93 -28.24 -12.16
C THR A 266 -2.73 -29.37 -13.16
N ALA A 267 -3.71 -29.52 -14.05
CA ALA A 267 -3.59 -30.41 -15.18
C ALA A 267 -2.35 -29.95 -15.94
N SER A 268 -1.30 -30.76 -15.88
CA SER A 268 -0.23 -30.82 -16.86
C SER A 268 -0.75 -30.41 -18.24
N SER A 269 -0.38 -29.22 -18.72
CA SER A 269 -0.39 -28.72 -20.11
C SER A 269 -0.43 -27.18 -20.08
N ARG A 270 0.42 -26.41 -20.77
CA ARG A 270 1.19 -26.60 -22.01
C ARG A 270 2.49 -25.81 -21.97
#